data_AF-A0A1Q9DV58-F1
#
_entry.id   AF-A0A1Q9DV58-F1
#
_cell.length_a   1.000
_cell.length_b   1.000
_cell.length_c   1.000
_cell.angle_alpha   90.00
_cell.angle_beta   90.00
_cell.angle_gamma   90.00
#
_symmetry.space_group_name_H-M   'P 1'
#
loop_
_entity.id
_entity.type
_entity.pdbx_description
1 polymer ?
#
loop_
_entity_poly.entity_id
_entity_poly.type
_entity_poly.pdbx_seq_one_letter_code
_entity_poly.pdbx_strand_id
1 'polypeptide(L)'
;MGRGPRKRAKAAAAAATQAAATKETGPEADAEPSEPAPKKRRRQAEAGEESGDEMLTVDRAASRLSRWAEDEAKQQRWLESRGGGLEGRLEENGASILRLRDFLPLDMAECVLTLLKSLPEEAWELSQRSEKEAAQHRFASADVMDIPQLAPLRSVFWKLLPSLHGEPTLPIFSAGRYGEADYIGRHDDKAHVPFFDGNTIYSRTVAAIWYLTKDWDESDGGQLEDLEEGPDDPNRRLVPIFNSLVVFKVPHWHAVTAVTAKRPRYSIFGWWHQKGKRYDLDASTEGGKAKKPKVIKRRKKKPMQGAVSAA
;
A
#
# COMPACT_ATOMS: atom_id res chain seq x y z
N MET A 1 -31.45 6.14 -59.82
CA MET A 1 -30.42 6.19 -60.89
C MET A 1 -29.36 7.21 -60.47
N GLY A 2 -28.07 6.86 -60.56
CA GLY A 2 -26.96 7.84 -60.39
C GLY A 2 -26.07 7.67 -59.16
N ARG A 3 -25.42 6.51 -58.97
CA ARG A 3 -24.21 6.39 -58.15
C ARG A 3 -23.00 6.50 -59.08
N GLY A 4 -22.19 7.55 -58.90
CA GLY A 4 -20.89 7.73 -59.55
C GLY A 4 -19.75 7.53 -58.54
N PRO A 5 -18.70 6.75 -58.85
CA PRO A 5 -17.64 6.40 -57.91
C PRO A 5 -16.45 7.37 -57.98
N ARG A 6 -15.83 7.69 -56.85
CA ARG A 6 -14.45 8.21 -56.83
C ARG A 6 -13.51 7.19 -56.22
N LYS A 7 -12.56 6.77 -57.07
CA LYS A 7 -11.43 5.89 -56.82
C LYS A 7 -10.19 6.71 -56.41
N ARG A 8 -9.28 6.03 -55.70
CA ARG A 8 -7.81 6.25 -55.57
C ARG A 8 -7.38 7.42 -54.67
N ALA A 9 -6.28 7.39 -53.93
CA ALA A 9 -5.08 6.56 -54.02
C ALA A 9 -4.39 6.37 -52.64
N LYS A 10 -3.68 5.24 -52.52
CA LYS A 10 -2.56 4.98 -51.61
C LYS A 10 -1.41 5.98 -51.87
N ALA A 11 -0.72 6.39 -50.83
CA ALA A 11 0.70 6.75 -50.89
C ALA A 11 1.39 6.29 -49.61
N ALA A 12 2.36 5.41 -49.79
CA ALA A 12 3.37 5.02 -48.81
C ALA A 12 4.55 6.00 -48.90
N ALA A 13 5.25 6.19 -47.79
CA ALA A 13 6.63 6.69 -47.83
C ALA A 13 7.44 5.99 -46.73
N ALA A 14 8.48 5.30 -47.19
CA ALA A 14 9.56 4.73 -46.42
C ALA A 14 10.79 5.66 -46.53
N ALA A 15 11.61 5.74 -45.49
CA ALA A 15 13.04 6.08 -45.53
C ALA A 15 13.64 5.60 -44.20
N ALA A 16 14.46 4.55 -44.13
CA ALA A 16 15.83 4.40 -44.63
C ALA A 16 16.90 4.88 -43.62
N THR A 17 17.61 3.86 -43.14
CA THR A 17 18.85 3.77 -42.35
C THR A 17 19.99 4.64 -42.87
N GLN A 18 20.86 5.10 -41.97
CA GLN A 18 22.31 5.12 -42.23
C GLN A 18 23.13 5.11 -40.93
N ALA A 19 24.00 4.11 -40.85
CA ALA A 19 25.13 4.02 -39.95
C ALA A 19 26.38 4.58 -40.65
N ALA A 20 27.28 5.21 -39.89
CA ALA A 20 28.64 5.45 -40.33
C ALA A 20 29.59 5.37 -39.13
N ALA A 21 30.57 4.47 -39.25
CA ALA A 21 31.69 4.28 -38.36
C ALA A 21 32.96 4.88 -38.99
N THR A 22 33.80 5.51 -38.18
CA THR A 22 35.23 5.81 -38.40
C THR A 22 35.80 6.31 -37.08
N LYS A 23 37.05 6.12 -36.67
CA LYS A 23 38.15 5.18 -36.95
C LYS A 23 39.21 5.56 -35.89
N GLU A 24 39.98 4.58 -35.43
CA GLU A 24 41.02 4.71 -34.40
C GLU A 24 42.18 5.65 -34.77
N THR A 25 42.74 6.32 -33.77
CA THR A 25 44.18 6.61 -33.61
C THR A 25 44.48 6.84 -32.11
N GLY A 26 45.33 6.00 -31.50
CA GLY A 26 46.12 6.37 -30.31
C GLY A 26 47.58 6.64 -30.71
N PRO A 27 48.56 6.61 -29.79
CA PRO A 27 48.54 6.94 -28.37
C PRO A 27 49.53 8.07 -28.02
N GLU A 28 49.34 8.77 -26.91
CA GLU A 28 50.41 9.57 -26.31
C GLU A 28 50.31 9.48 -24.79
N ALA A 29 51.39 8.96 -24.20
CA ALA A 29 51.61 8.83 -22.78
C ALA A 29 52.13 10.16 -22.26
N ASP A 30 51.59 10.65 -21.13
CA ASP A 30 52.37 11.48 -20.22
C ASP A 30 51.72 11.57 -18.82
N ALA A 31 52.57 11.24 -17.85
CA ALA A 31 52.65 11.75 -16.48
C ALA A 31 51.39 11.73 -15.57
N GLU A 32 51.36 10.74 -14.67
CA GLU A 32 50.68 10.82 -13.37
C GLU A 32 51.30 11.92 -12.49
N PRO A 33 50.49 12.82 -11.89
CA PRO A 33 50.84 13.47 -10.64
C PRO A 33 50.23 12.70 -9.46
N SER A 34 51.14 12.25 -8.59
CA SER A 34 50.91 11.56 -7.32
C SER A 34 49.78 12.15 -6.46
N GLU A 35 48.84 11.30 -6.06
CA GLU A 35 47.83 11.57 -5.04
C GLU A 35 48.48 11.82 -3.66
N PRO A 36 48.17 12.92 -2.96
CA PRO A 36 48.48 13.03 -1.53
C PRO A 36 47.47 12.23 -0.71
N ALA A 37 47.97 11.20 -0.02
CA ALA A 37 47.23 10.35 0.90
C ALA A 37 46.34 11.15 1.88
N PRO A 38 45.02 10.88 1.96
CA PRO A 38 44.19 11.47 2.99
C PRO A 38 44.46 10.79 4.33
N LYS A 39 45.01 11.60 5.24
CA LYS A 39 45.28 11.33 6.65
C LYS A 39 44.14 10.51 7.30
N LYS A 40 44.48 9.37 7.89
CA LYS A 40 43.62 8.59 8.80
C LYS A 40 43.12 9.47 9.95
N ARG A 41 41.94 10.10 9.77
CA ARG A 41 41.16 10.65 10.89
C ARG A 41 40.53 9.50 11.63
N ARG A 42 41.23 9.05 12.67
CA ARG A 42 40.70 8.18 13.73
C ARG A 42 39.62 8.96 14.47
N ARG A 43 38.37 8.94 13.97
CA ARG A 43 37.20 9.30 14.76
C ARG A 43 36.85 8.08 15.60
N GLN A 44 37.25 8.12 16.86
CA GLN A 44 36.53 7.42 17.92
C GLN A 44 35.12 8.01 17.94
N ALA A 45 34.18 7.30 17.33
CA ALA A 45 32.78 7.36 17.72
C ALA A 45 32.50 6.00 18.34
N GLU A 46 32.74 5.92 19.65
CA GLU A 46 32.13 4.92 20.52
C GLU A 46 30.63 5.21 20.53
N ALA A 47 29.93 4.74 19.49
CA ALA A 47 28.53 4.42 19.63
C ALA A 47 28.52 3.02 20.26
N GLY A 48 28.22 2.97 21.55
CA GLY A 48 27.95 1.72 22.22
C GLY A 48 26.86 0.99 21.42
N GLU A 49 27.24 -0.12 20.80
CA GLU A 49 26.32 -1.17 20.42
C GLU A 49 25.73 -1.75 21.71
N GLU A 50 24.75 -1.06 22.28
CA GLU A 50 23.77 -1.68 23.16
C GLU A 50 22.93 -2.63 22.31
N SER A 51 23.52 -3.77 21.94
CA SER A 51 22.84 -4.92 21.33
C SER A 51 22.08 -5.73 22.38
N GLY A 52 21.45 -5.02 23.33
CA GLY A 52 20.38 -5.57 24.12
C GLY A 52 19.16 -5.63 23.21
N ASP A 53 18.84 -6.81 22.71
CA ASP A 53 17.56 -7.15 22.06
C ASP A 53 16.42 -7.01 23.09
N GLU A 54 16.23 -5.80 23.63
CA GLU A 54 15.10 -5.47 24.46
C GLU A 54 13.86 -5.55 23.56
N MET A 55 13.15 -6.66 23.71
CA MET A 55 11.89 -6.93 23.02
C MET A 55 11.00 -5.68 23.03
N LEU A 56 10.63 -5.21 21.83
CA LEU A 56 9.81 -4.03 21.66
C LEU A 56 8.42 -4.26 22.28
N THR A 57 8.11 -3.58 23.37
CA THR A 57 6.79 -3.64 23.99
C THR A 57 5.75 -2.84 23.18
N VAL A 58 4.47 -3.16 23.34
CA VAL A 58 3.35 -2.47 22.67
C VAL A 58 3.38 -0.97 22.96
N ASP A 59 3.56 -0.56 24.21
CA ASP A 59 3.59 0.86 24.60
C ASP A 59 4.80 1.60 24.00
N ARG A 60 5.97 0.93 23.96
CA ARG A 60 7.16 1.49 23.33
C ARG A 60 6.96 1.62 21.81
N ALA A 61 6.37 0.63 21.16
CA ALA A 61 6.04 0.67 19.73
C ALA A 61 5.08 1.81 19.40
N ALA A 62 3.96 1.93 20.14
CA ALA A 62 2.99 3.01 19.97
C ALA A 62 3.63 4.39 20.18
N SER A 63 4.41 4.55 21.26
CA SER A 63 5.08 5.82 21.57
C SER A 63 6.14 6.21 20.53
N ARG A 64 6.86 5.24 19.96
CA ARG A 64 7.82 5.49 18.88
C ARG A 64 7.10 5.90 17.59
N LEU A 65 6.05 5.18 17.21
CA LEU A 65 5.24 5.49 16.03
C LEU A 65 4.61 6.88 16.12
N SER A 66 3.97 7.22 17.25
CA SER A 66 3.35 8.55 17.44
C SER A 66 4.38 9.66 17.33
N ARG A 67 5.51 9.55 18.04
CA ARG A 67 6.57 10.57 17.99
C ARG A 67 7.15 10.77 16.60
N TRP A 68 7.28 9.71 15.81
CA TRP A 68 7.73 9.81 14.43
C TRP A 68 6.66 10.44 13.52
N ALA A 69 5.40 10.02 13.65
CA ALA A 69 4.26 10.51 12.86
C ALA A 69 3.80 11.94 13.23
N GLU A 70 4.28 12.49 14.34
CA GLU A 70 4.10 13.90 14.73
C GLU A 70 5.29 14.79 14.33
N ASP A 71 6.46 14.20 14.05
CA ASP A 71 7.65 14.92 13.63
C ASP A 71 7.59 15.21 12.12
N GLU A 72 7.09 16.40 11.77
CA GLU A 72 6.91 16.82 10.38
C GLU A 72 8.22 16.83 9.60
N ALA A 73 9.32 17.22 10.23
CA ALA A 73 10.62 17.29 9.58
C ALA A 73 11.15 15.89 9.24
N LYS A 74 10.92 14.89 10.11
CA LYS A 74 11.25 13.49 9.79
C LYS A 74 10.38 12.95 8.66
N GLN A 75 9.08 13.23 8.68
CA GLN A 75 8.18 12.78 7.60
C GLN A 75 8.55 13.40 6.26
N GLN A 76 8.86 14.70 6.24
CA GLN A 76 9.26 15.39 5.02
C GLN A 76 10.56 14.79 4.45
N ARG A 77 11.59 14.61 5.29
CA ARG A 77 12.83 13.94 4.87
C ARG A 77 12.60 12.52 4.35
N TRP A 78 11.72 11.77 5.03
CA TRP A 78 11.35 10.43 4.59
C TRP A 78 10.66 10.47 3.21
N LEU A 79 9.67 11.32 2.99
CA LEU A 79 9.01 11.49 1.68
C LEU A 79 10.00 11.87 0.59
N GLU A 80 10.86 12.85 0.85
CA GLU A 80 11.91 13.30 -0.09
C GLU A 80 12.85 12.15 -0.47
N SER A 81 13.30 11.36 0.51
CA SER A 81 14.13 10.18 0.25
C SER A 81 13.44 9.09 -0.59
N ARG A 82 12.12 9.19 -0.78
CA ARG A 82 11.31 8.28 -1.60
C ARG A 82 10.86 8.92 -2.92
N GLY A 83 11.43 10.07 -3.30
CA GLY A 83 11.08 10.80 -4.52
C GLY A 83 9.85 11.71 -4.37
N GLY A 84 9.44 12.01 -3.15
CA GLY A 84 8.28 12.85 -2.84
C GLY A 84 6.98 12.07 -2.71
N GLY A 85 5.86 12.70 -3.08
CA GLY A 85 4.52 12.10 -3.04
C GLY A 85 4.32 11.01 -4.11
N LEU A 86 3.18 10.31 -4.02
CA LEU A 86 2.87 9.18 -4.90
C LEU A 86 2.37 9.61 -6.30
N GLU A 87 1.80 10.80 -6.45
CA GLU A 87 1.14 11.22 -7.70
C GLU A 87 2.04 11.11 -8.94
N GLY A 88 3.19 11.79 -8.95
CA GLY A 88 4.11 11.74 -10.09
C GLY A 88 4.58 10.32 -10.42
N ARG A 89 4.80 9.50 -9.38
CA ARG A 89 5.24 8.12 -9.53
C ARG A 89 4.14 7.21 -10.09
N LEU A 90 2.88 7.45 -9.72
CA LEU A 90 1.74 6.73 -10.28
C LEU A 90 1.50 7.11 -11.75
N GLU A 91 1.77 8.36 -12.13
CA GLU A 91 1.71 8.79 -13.53
C GLU A 91 2.84 8.18 -14.37
N GLU A 92 4.07 8.17 -13.85
CA GLU A 92 5.22 7.54 -14.49
C GLU A 92 5.05 6.02 -14.65
N ASN A 93 4.43 5.34 -13.67
CA ASN A 93 4.22 3.90 -13.68
C ASN A 93 3.04 3.47 -14.59
N GLY A 94 2.29 4.41 -15.15
CA GLY A 94 1.18 4.14 -16.08
C GLY A 94 0.04 3.36 -15.42
N ALA A 95 -0.36 2.25 -16.03
CA ALA A 95 -1.42 1.37 -15.53
C ALA A 95 -0.91 0.23 -14.64
N SER A 96 0.40 -0.03 -14.61
CA SER A 96 0.93 -1.16 -13.85
C SER A 96 0.96 -0.90 -12.34
N ILE A 97 1.16 -1.96 -11.57
CA ILE A 97 1.33 -1.89 -10.12
C ILE A 97 2.69 -1.28 -9.73
N LEU A 98 2.67 -0.20 -8.93
CA LEU A 98 3.86 0.42 -8.35
C LEU A 98 4.27 -0.30 -7.06
N ARG A 99 5.57 -0.59 -6.91
CA ARG A 99 6.14 -1.28 -5.74
C ARG A 99 7.23 -0.45 -5.08
N LEU A 100 7.06 -0.15 -3.80
CA LEU A 100 8.03 0.57 -2.97
C LEU A 100 8.57 -0.35 -1.90
N ARG A 101 9.84 -0.73 -2.00
CA ARG A 101 10.53 -1.46 -0.93
C ARG A 101 11.01 -0.50 0.16
N ASP A 102 11.19 -1.05 1.35
CA ASP A 102 11.61 -0.32 2.55
C ASP A 102 10.71 0.89 2.83
N PHE A 103 9.40 0.76 2.59
CA PHE A 103 8.47 1.86 2.50
C PHE A 103 8.60 2.86 3.65
N LEU A 104 8.43 2.44 4.91
CA LEU A 104 8.73 3.26 6.09
C LEU A 104 10.15 3.02 6.60
N PRO A 105 10.70 3.89 7.47
CA PRO A 105 11.84 3.52 8.29
C PRO A 105 11.61 2.17 8.97
N LEU A 106 12.64 1.31 8.97
CA LEU A 106 12.51 -0.09 9.37
C LEU A 106 11.93 -0.24 10.78
N ASP A 107 12.40 0.58 11.72
CA ASP A 107 11.93 0.62 13.10
C ASP A 107 10.44 0.98 13.21
N MET A 108 9.92 1.83 12.32
CA MET A 108 8.49 2.14 12.26
C MET A 108 7.65 0.97 11.73
N ALA A 109 8.15 0.27 10.70
CA ALA A 109 7.49 -0.93 10.19
C ALA A 109 7.41 -2.02 11.26
N GLU A 110 8.49 -2.18 12.06
CA GLU A 110 8.51 -3.10 13.20
C GLU A 110 7.56 -2.69 14.32
N CYS A 111 7.46 -1.38 14.62
CA CYS A 111 6.47 -0.86 15.56
C CYS A 111 5.06 -1.25 15.10
N VAL A 112 4.70 -1.00 13.84
CA VAL A 112 3.36 -1.33 13.31
C VAL A 112 3.10 -2.83 13.35
N LEU A 113 4.05 -3.68 12.94
CA LEU A 113 3.89 -5.13 13.04
C LEU A 113 3.68 -5.59 14.49
N THR A 114 4.43 -5.03 15.44
CA THR A 114 4.29 -5.33 16.87
C THR A 114 2.89 -5.00 17.35
N LEU A 115 2.36 -3.83 16.97
CA LEU A 115 1.00 -3.42 17.31
C LEU A 115 -0.04 -4.37 16.71
N LEU A 116 0.07 -4.72 15.42
CA LEU A 116 -0.85 -5.65 14.75
C LEU A 116 -0.87 -7.03 15.41
N LYS A 117 0.30 -7.59 15.75
CA LYS A 117 0.39 -8.89 16.44
C LYS A 117 -0.20 -8.86 17.85
N SER A 118 -0.24 -7.68 18.48
CA SER A 118 -0.78 -7.51 19.84
C SER A 118 -2.30 -7.28 19.88
N LEU A 119 -2.95 -7.09 18.73
CA LEU A 119 -4.40 -6.89 18.68
C LEU A 119 -5.12 -8.14 19.18
N PRO A 120 -6.11 -7.99 20.08
CA PRO A 120 -6.88 -9.12 20.57
C PRO A 120 -7.81 -9.65 19.48
N GLU A 121 -8.25 -10.91 19.59
CA GLU A 121 -9.06 -11.57 18.56
C GLU A 121 -10.35 -10.81 18.25
N GLU A 122 -10.98 -10.21 19.27
CA GLU A 122 -12.20 -9.42 19.13
C GLU A 122 -12.03 -8.08 18.39
N ALA A 123 -10.81 -7.61 18.20
CA ALA A 123 -10.54 -6.44 17.37
C ALA A 123 -10.62 -6.77 15.87
N TRP A 124 -10.54 -8.05 15.51
CA TRP A 124 -10.57 -8.51 14.14
C TRP A 124 -11.98 -8.87 13.71
N GLU A 125 -12.48 -8.21 12.67
CA GLU A 125 -13.76 -8.53 12.04
C GLU A 125 -13.52 -9.46 10.85
N LEU A 126 -14.14 -10.64 10.86
CA LEU A 126 -14.09 -11.55 9.72
C LEU A 126 -14.89 -10.96 8.55
N SER A 127 -14.19 -10.58 7.47
CA SER A 127 -14.81 -10.25 6.19
C SER A 127 -14.88 -11.51 5.35
N GLN A 128 -16.10 -11.98 5.09
CA GLN A 128 -16.34 -13.16 4.26
C GLN A 128 -17.50 -12.91 3.29
N ARG A 129 -17.30 -13.22 2.01
CA ARG A 129 -18.33 -13.15 0.97
C ARG A 129 -18.29 -14.35 0.03
N SER A 130 -19.46 -14.86 -0.33
CA SER A 130 -19.65 -15.96 -1.29
C SER A 130 -20.32 -15.47 -2.58
N GLU A 131 -20.15 -16.26 -3.65
CA GLU A 131 -20.55 -16.23 -5.08
C GLU A 131 -21.41 -15.11 -5.71
N LYS A 132 -22.18 -14.29 -4.99
CA LYS A 132 -23.17 -13.36 -5.57
C LYS A 132 -22.79 -11.87 -5.55
N GLU A 133 -21.57 -11.50 -5.14
CA GLU A 133 -21.14 -10.09 -5.03
C GLU A 133 -19.72 -9.86 -5.60
N ALA A 134 -19.32 -8.58 -5.70
CA ALA A 134 -18.18 -8.04 -6.45
C ALA A 134 -16.83 -8.77 -6.31
N ALA A 135 -16.55 -9.42 -5.18
CA ALA A 135 -15.35 -10.25 -4.98
C ALA A 135 -15.63 -11.31 -3.91
N GLN A 136 -15.39 -12.60 -4.22
CA GLN A 136 -15.33 -13.64 -3.18
C GLN A 136 -14.10 -13.40 -2.31
N HIS A 137 -14.23 -13.49 -0.99
CA HIS A 137 -13.08 -13.33 -0.11
C HIS A 137 -13.35 -13.92 1.25
N ARG A 138 -12.25 -14.18 1.97
CA ARG A 138 -12.23 -14.49 3.39
C ARG A 138 -10.91 -13.99 3.96
N PHE A 139 -10.99 -13.07 4.91
CA PHE A 139 -9.86 -12.60 5.71
C PHE A 139 -10.39 -11.79 6.90
N ALA A 140 -9.56 -11.53 7.89
CA ALA A 140 -9.92 -10.69 9.02
C ALA A 140 -9.39 -9.26 8.84
N SER A 141 -10.16 -8.25 9.24
CA SER A 141 -9.76 -6.85 9.15
C SER A 141 -10.16 -6.04 10.37
N ALA A 142 -9.45 -4.94 10.60
CA ALA A 142 -9.79 -3.94 11.61
C ALA A 142 -9.57 -2.54 11.02
N ASP A 143 -10.47 -1.59 11.28
CA ASP A 143 -10.24 -0.21 10.84
C ASP A 143 -9.02 0.37 11.59
N VAL A 144 -8.09 0.99 10.86
CA VAL A 144 -6.90 1.62 11.47
C VAL A 144 -7.31 2.72 12.45
N MET A 145 -8.44 3.40 12.19
CA MET A 145 -8.97 4.47 13.04
C MET A 145 -9.59 3.95 14.35
N ASP A 146 -10.01 2.68 14.39
CA ASP A 146 -10.53 2.04 15.60
C ASP A 146 -9.41 1.50 16.50
N ILE A 147 -8.15 1.57 16.05
CA ILE A 147 -6.96 1.16 16.80
C ILE A 147 -6.16 2.41 17.18
N PRO A 148 -6.30 2.96 18.41
CA PRO A 148 -5.68 4.22 18.80
C PRO A 148 -4.17 4.29 18.58
N GLN A 149 -3.47 3.17 18.77
CA GLN A 149 -2.03 3.06 18.59
C GLN A 149 -1.59 3.18 17.12
N LEU A 150 -2.49 2.94 16.17
CA LEU A 150 -2.23 3.05 14.72
C LEU A 150 -2.81 4.33 14.10
N ALA A 151 -3.64 5.09 14.84
CA ALA A 151 -4.20 6.36 14.39
C ALA A 151 -3.17 7.35 13.81
N PRO A 152 -1.91 7.43 14.30
CA PRO A 152 -0.91 8.31 13.70
C PRO A 152 -0.58 8.00 12.22
N LEU A 153 -0.84 6.77 11.73
CA LEU A 153 -0.63 6.43 10.32
C LEU A 153 -1.54 7.24 9.37
N ARG A 154 -2.65 7.80 9.86
CA ARG A 154 -3.54 8.63 9.06
C ARG A 154 -2.82 9.85 8.47
N SER A 155 -2.00 10.55 9.26
CA SER A 155 -1.27 11.73 8.78
C SER A 155 -0.25 11.33 7.70
N VAL A 156 0.40 10.18 7.89
CA VAL A 156 1.38 9.61 6.96
C VAL A 156 0.73 9.29 5.61
N PHE A 157 -0.39 8.57 5.61
CA PHE A 157 -1.12 8.25 4.37
C PHE A 157 -1.70 9.47 3.68
N TRP A 158 -2.12 10.48 4.45
CA TRP A 158 -2.56 11.76 3.87
C TRP A 158 -1.43 12.48 3.14
N LYS A 159 -0.24 12.56 3.74
CA LYS A 159 0.92 13.25 3.13
C LYS A 159 1.48 12.53 1.91
N LEU A 160 1.27 11.23 1.76
CA LEU A 160 1.72 10.47 0.59
C LEU A 160 0.99 10.85 -0.70
N LEU A 161 -0.30 11.15 -0.63
CA LEU A 161 -1.11 11.51 -1.79
C LEU A 161 -2.19 12.51 -1.38
N PRO A 162 -1.83 13.74 -1.00
CA PRO A 162 -2.80 14.72 -0.47
C PRO A 162 -3.83 15.15 -1.52
N SER A 163 -3.43 15.14 -2.80
CA SER A 163 -4.26 15.37 -3.96
C SER A 163 -3.91 14.39 -5.08
N LEU A 164 -4.83 14.20 -6.00
CA LEU A 164 -4.61 13.52 -7.27
C LEU A 164 -5.28 14.35 -8.38
N HIS A 165 -4.53 14.75 -9.38
CA HIS A 165 -4.96 15.65 -10.46
C HIS A 165 -5.54 16.98 -9.95
N GLY A 166 -4.91 17.54 -8.91
CA GLY A 166 -5.31 18.81 -8.29
C GLY A 166 -6.55 18.73 -7.40
N GLU A 167 -7.15 17.55 -7.23
CA GLU A 167 -8.31 17.35 -6.36
C GLU A 167 -7.92 16.63 -5.06
N PRO A 168 -8.39 17.07 -3.89
CA PRO A 168 -8.08 16.43 -2.61
C PRO A 168 -8.46 14.96 -2.57
N THR A 169 -7.64 14.16 -1.91
CA THR A 169 -7.98 12.76 -1.61
C THR A 169 -8.40 12.56 -0.16
N LEU A 170 -9.04 11.43 0.13
CA LEU A 170 -9.36 10.98 1.48
C LEU A 170 -8.83 9.54 1.67
N PRO A 171 -7.72 9.35 2.41
CA PRO A 171 -7.17 8.03 2.72
C PRO A 171 -8.03 7.33 3.77
N ILE A 172 -8.43 6.09 3.47
CA ILE A 172 -9.12 5.20 4.42
C ILE A 172 -8.49 3.82 4.31
N PHE A 173 -7.97 3.35 5.43
CA PHE A 173 -7.15 2.15 5.52
C PHE A 173 -7.61 1.25 6.66
N SER A 174 -7.42 -0.04 6.47
CA SER A 174 -7.70 -1.09 7.42
C SER A 174 -6.45 -1.94 7.62
N ALA A 175 -6.29 -2.49 8.81
CA ALA A 175 -5.40 -3.61 9.03
C ALA A 175 -6.04 -4.88 8.48
N GLY A 176 -5.25 -5.72 7.82
CA GLY A 176 -5.64 -7.03 7.32
C GLY A 176 -4.81 -8.13 7.97
N ARG A 177 -5.48 -9.24 8.31
CA ARG A 177 -4.88 -10.46 8.82
C ARG A 177 -5.46 -11.65 8.05
N TYR A 178 -4.59 -12.36 7.33
CA TYR A 178 -4.95 -13.53 6.54
C TYR A 178 -4.38 -14.77 7.23
N GLY A 179 -5.25 -15.68 7.65
CA GLY A 179 -4.88 -17.01 8.13
C GLY A 179 -4.83 -18.03 7.01
N GLU A 180 -4.61 -19.30 7.37
CA GLU A 180 -4.63 -20.42 6.41
C GLU A 180 -5.95 -20.46 5.62
N ALA A 181 -5.83 -20.60 4.30
CA ALA A 181 -6.91 -20.59 3.31
C ALA A 181 -7.66 -19.25 3.14
N ASP A 182 -7.23 -18.17 3.79
CA ASP A 182 -7.77 -16.83 3.51
C ASP A 182 -7.28 -16.33 2.15
N TYR A 183 -8.14 -15.60 1.42
CA TYR A 183 -7.93 -15.19 0.03
C TYR A 183 -8.82 -14.02 -0.36
N ILE A 184 -8.53 -13.42 -1.52
CA ILE A 184 -9.45 -12.53 -2.23
C ILE A 184 -9.49 -12.95 -3.70
N GLY A 185 -10.67 -13.25 -4.22
CA GLY A 185 -10.89 -13.57 -5.62
C GLY A 185 -10.68 -12.37 -6.54
N ARG A 186 -10.83 -12.60 -7.84
CA ARG A 186 -10.71 -11.56 -8.87
C ARG A 186 -11.65 -10.37 -8.60
N HIS A 187 -11.11 -9.15 -8.61
CA HIS A 187 -11.85 -7.88 -8.47
C HIS A 187 -11.02 -6.70 -9.02
N ASP A 188 -11.62 -5.51 -9.14
CA ASP A 188 -10.99 -4.31 -9.71
C ASP A 188 -10.99 -3.08 -8.79
N ASP A 189 -11.46 -3.26 -7.55
CA ASP A 189 -11.60 -2.24 -6.52
C ASP A 189 -12.54 -1.05 -6.82
N LYS A 190 -13.33 -1.09 -7.89
CA LYS A 190 -14.35 -0.07 -8.13
C LYS A 190 -15.37 -0.05 -6.99
N ALA A 191 -15.57 1.11 -6.36
CA ALA A 191 -16.66 1.33 -5.43
C ALA A 191 -17.05 2.80 -5.34
N HIS A 192 -18.36 3.04 -5.28
CA HIS A 192 -18.92 4.31 -4.83
C HIS A 192 -19.25 4.20 -3.34
N VAL A 193 -18.57 5.01 -2.53
CA VAL A 193 -18.72 5.00 -1.08
C VAL A 193 -19.39 6.31 -0.63
N PRO A 194 -20.55 6.25 0.04
CA PRO A 194 -21.11 7.44 0.67
C PRO A 194 -20.31 7.78 1.93
N PHE A 195 -19.80 9.02 2.03
CA PHE A 195 -19.17 9.54 3.25
C PHE A 195 -20.02 10.62 3.92
N PHE A 196 -19.71 10.87 5.19
CA PHE A 196 -20.30 11.91 6.04
C PHE A 196 -21.82 11.76 6.20
N ASP A 197 -22.59 12.51 5.41
CA ASP A 197 -24.04 12.63 5.48
C ASP A 197 -24.79 11.59 4.63
N GLY A 198 -24.05 10.73 3.93
CA GLY A 198 -24.61 9.72 3.05
C GLY A 198 -25.00 10.25 1.67
N ASN A 199 -24.99 11.58 1.47
CA ASN A 199 -25.32 12.23 0.20
C ASN A 199 -24.06 12.52 -0.62
N THR A 200 -22.92 12.66 0.04
CA THR A 200 -21.65 12.89 -0.65
C THR A 200 -21.02 11.56 -1.06
N ILE A 201 -21.08 11.27 -2.35
CA ILE A 201 -20.43 10.09 -2.94
C ILE A 201 -18.96 10.36 -3.19
N TYR A 202 -18.12 9.38 -2.87
CA TYR A 202 -16.72 9.32 -3.22
C TYR A 202 -16.44 8.03 -3.99
N SER A 203 -15.43 8.06 -4.86
CA SER A 203 -14.92 6.87 -5.55
C SER A 203 -13.54 6.53 -5.01
N ARG A 204 -13.22 5.24 -4.89
CA ARG A 204 -11.83 4.79 -4.71
C ARG A 204 -11.05 5.12 -5.99
N THR A 205 -9.91 5.78 -5.88
CA THR A 205 -9.11 6.19 -7.07
C THR A 205 -7.70 5.62 -7.06
N VAL A 206 -7.15 5.35 -5.87
CA VAL A 206 -5.86 4.67 -5.72
C VAL A 206 -5.98 3.66 -4.60
N ALA A 207 -5.60 2.42 -4.86
CA ALA A 207 -5.51 1.36 -3.86
C ALA A 207 -4.07 1.21 -3.37
N ALA A 208 -3.90 0.81 -2.12
CA ALA A 208 -2.60 0.50 -1.56
C ALA A 208 -2.64 -0.68 -0.61
N ILE A 209 -1.54 -1.44 -0.59
CA ILE A 209 -1.28 -2.56 0.32
C ILE A 209 0.15 -2.43 0.85
N TRP A 210 0.29 -2.19 2.14
CA TRP A 210 1.57 -2.22 2.84
C TRP A 210 1.76 -3.57 3.54
N TYR A 211 2.69 -4.37 3.05
CA TYR A 211 3.00 -5.69 3.58
C TYR A 211 3.88 -5.60 4.83
N LEU A 212 3.44 -6.28 5.89
CA LEU A 212 4.05 -6.21 7.21
C LEU A 212 4.41 -7.58 7.77
N THR A 213 4.53 -8.60 6.92
CA THR A 213 4.90 -9.95 7.37
C THR A 213 6.36 -10.23 7.04
N LYS A 214 7.16 -10.54 8.06
CA LYS A 214 8.57 -10.92 7.91
C LYS A 214 8.68 -12.33 7.32
N ASP A 215 9.79 -12.55 6.61
CA ASP A 215 10.23 -13.86 6.13
C ASP A 215 9.14 -14.61 5.34
N TRP A 216 8.40 -13.91 4.49
CA TRP A 216 7.34 -14.47 3.65
C TRP A 216 7.88 -14.84 2.27
N ASP A 217 7.52 -16.02 1.78
CA ASP A 217 7.98 -16.50 0.48
C ASP A 217 6.83 -17.02 -0.40
N GLU A 218 7.18 -17.56 -1.57
CA GLU A 218 6.19 -18.07 -2.53
C GLU A 218 5.42 -19.30 -2.02
N SER A 219 6.05 -20.13 -1.18
CA SER A 219 5.43 -21.35 -0.65
C SER A 219 4.38 -21.08 0.42
N ASP A 220 4.41 -19.88 1.03
CA ASP A 220 3.45 -19.40 2.03
C ASP A 220 2.09 -18.95 1.42
N GLY A 221 2.00 -18.85 0.09
CA GLY A 221 0.79 -18.40 -0.59
C GLY A 221 0.52 -16.90 -0.36
N GLY A 222 -0.74 -16.48 -0.49
CA GLY A 222 -1.13 -15.10 -0.20
C GLY A 222 -0.44 -14.05 -1.08
N GLN A 223 -0.12 -14.39 -2.33
CA GLN A 223 0.45 -13.45 -3.29
C GLN A 223 -0.64 -12.55 -3.87
N LEU A 224 -0.29 -11.31 -4.18
CA LEU A 224 -1.11 -10.48 -5.06
C LEU A 224 -0.89 -10.94 -6.50
N GLU A 225 -1.95 -11.21 -7.24
CA GLU A 225 -1.89 -11.48 -8.67
C GLU A 225 -2.37 -10.24 -9.42
N ASP A 226 -1.50 -9.66 -10.24
CA ASP A 226 -1.85 -8.64 -11.22
C ASP A 226 -2.50 -9.32 -12.43
N LEU A 227 -3.80 -9.11 -12.61
CA LEU A 227 -4.56 -9.78 -13.66
C LEU A 227 -4.65 -8.94 -14.95
N GLU A 228 -4.05 -7.75 -14.96
CA GLU A 228 -3.87 -6.97 -16.19
C GLU A 228 -2.64 -7.44 -16.99
N GLU A 229 -1.66 -8.02 -16.28
CA GLU A 229 -0.46 -8.60 -16.88
C GLU A 229 -0.72 -9.99 -17.48
N GLY A 230 0.05 -10.30 -18.54
CA GLY A 230 -0.03 -11.59 -19.24
C GLY A 230 0.24 -12.79 -18.30
N PRO A 231 -0.31 -13.98 -18.61
CA PRO A 231 -0.11 -15.18 -17.77
C PRO A 231 1.36 -15.57 -17.58
N ASP A 232 2.21 -15.24 -18.54
CA ASP A 232 3.64 -15.54 -18.53
C ASP A 232 4.49 -14.36 -18.01
N ASP A 233 3.87 -13.26 -17.58
CA ASP A 233 4.62 -12.11 -17.05
C ASP A 233 5.22 -12.45 -15.68
N PRO A 234 6.55 -12.34 -15.48
CA PRO A 234 7.18 -12.66 -14.21
C PRO A 234 6.76 -11.74 -13.06
N ASN A 235 6.21 -10.55 -13.37
CA ASN A 235 5.70 -9.60 -12.39
C ASN A 235 4.23 -9.82 -12.07
N ARG A 236 3.53 -10.71 -12.78
CA ARG A 236 2.13 -11.05 -12.51
C ARG A 236 1.90 -11.47 -11.05
N ARG A 237 2.85 -12.18 -10.44
CA ARG A 237 2.74 -12.63 -9.05
C ARG A 237 3.64 -11.84 -8.12
N LEU A 238 3.03 -11.34 -7.07
CA LEU A 238 3.64 -10.48 -6.07
C LEU A 238 3.73 -11.19 -4.73
N VAL A 239 4.91 -11.73 -4.43
CA VAL A 239 5.21 -12.24 -3.10
C VAL A 239 5.27 -11.05 -2.13
N PRO A 240 4.51 -11.08 -1.01
CA PRO A 240 4.58 -10.09 0.04
C PRO A 240 6.01 -9.96 0.58
N ILE A 241 6.57 -8.76 0.54
CA ILE A 241 7.89 -8.47 1.13
C ILE A 241 7.69 -7.56 2.34
N PHE A 242 8.33 -7.88 3.46
CA PHE A 242 8.23 -7.04 4.66
C PHE A 242 8.58 -5.59 4.36
N ASN A 243 7.76 -4.68 4.88
CA ASN A 243 7.90 -3.25 4.69
C ASN A 243 7.90 -2.82 3.22
N SER A 244 7.08 -3.47 2.37
CA SER A 244 6.86 -3.03 1.00
C SER A 244 5.44 -2.50 0.79
N LEU A 245 5.33 -1.34 0.14
CA LEU A 245 4.06 -0.75 -0.27
C LEU A 245 3.82 -1.08 -1.74
N VAL A 246 2.65 -1.63 -2.03
CA VAL A 246 2.11 -1.80 -3.36
C VAL A 246 1.00 -0.77 -3.57
N VAL A 247 1.01 -0.09 -4.72
CA VAL A 247 0.04 0.98 -5.05
C VAL A 247 -0.37 0.86 -6.51
N PHE A 248 -1.65 1.08 -6.82
CA PHE A 248 -2.15 1.13 -8.21
C PHE A 248 -3.39 2.02 -8.32
N LYS A 249 -3.65 2.51 -9.54
CA LYS A 249 -4.84 3.32 -9.85
C LYS A 249 -6.08 2.41 -9.94
N VAL A 250 -7.24 2.89 -9.50
CA VAL A 250 -8.50 2.16 -9.61
C VAL A 250 -9.26 2.66 -10.85
N PRO A 251 -9.78 1.77 -11.71
CA PRO A 251 -9.83 0.32 -11.57
C PRO A 251 -8.54 -0.42 -11.96
N HIS A 252 -8.28 -1.55 -11.31
CA HIS A 252 -7.16 -2.45 -11.66
C HIS A 252 -7.50 -3.89 -11.32
N TRP A 253 -7.55 -4.79 -12.30
CA TRP A 253 -7.91 -6.19 -12.03
C TRP A 253 -6.81 -6.94 -11.26
N HIS A 254 -7.16 -7.48 -10.09
CA HIS A 254 -6.23 -8.24 -9.26
C HIS A 254 -6.94 -9.30 -8.41
N ALA A 255 -6.15 -10.17 -7.78
CA ALA A 255 -6.60 -11.16 -6.81
C ALA A 255 -5.52 -11.38 -5.73
N VAL A 256 -5.88 -12.04 -4.64
CA VAL A 256 -4.95 -12.53 -3.61
C VAL A 256 -5.10 -14.04 -3.53
N THR A 257 -4.03 -14.77 -3.84
CA THR A 257 -4.03 -16.24 -3.75
C THR A 257 -4.29 -16.69 -2.31
N ALA A 258 -4.76 -17.93 -2.14
CA ALA A 258 -4.97 -18.48 -0.81
C ALA A 258 -3.64 -18.55 -0.05
N VAL A 259 -3.68 -18.16 1.23
CA VAL A 259 -2.55 -18.39 2.15
C VAL A 259 -2.45 -19.89 2.46
N THR A 260 -1.26 -20.44 2.31
CA THR A 260 -0.93 -21.85 2.62
C THR A 260 -0.12 -21.97 3.91
N ALA A 261 0.47 -20.86 4.39
CA ALA A 261 1.21 -20.82 5.64
C ALA A 261 0.29 -21.04 6.86
N LYS A 262 0.84 -21.68 7.90
CA LYS A 262 0.18 -21.88 9.21
C LYS A 262 0.30 -20.69 10.16
N ARG A 263 0.78 -19.55 9.65
CA ARG A 263 0.99 -18.30 10.39
C ARG A 263 0.29 -17.15 9.65
N PRO A 264 -0.17 -16.12 10.37
CA PRO A 264 -0.92 -15.03 9.75
C PRO A 264 -0.03 -14.13 8.88
N ARG A 265 -0.58 -13.70 7.74
CA ARG A 265 -0.08 -12.58 6.94
C ARG A 265 -0.74 -11.28 7.38
N TYR A 266 0.07 -10.29 7.76
CA TYR A 266 -0.35 -8.94 8.11
C TYR A 266 -0.09 -7.92 7.00
N SER A 267 -1.02 -7.00 6.83
CA SER A 267 -0.89 -5.83 5.96
C SER A 267 -1.71 -4.65 6.48
N ILE A 268 -1.36 -3.43 6.07
CA ILE A 268 -2.32 -2.30 6.06
C ILE A 268 -2.76 -2.12 4.61
N PHE A 269 -4.06 -2.13 4.33
CA PHE A 269 -4.59 -1.98 2.98
C PHE A 269 -5.74 -0.98 2.95
N GLY A 270 -5.98 -0.35 1.81
CA GLY A 270 -7.03 0.66 1.72
C GLY A 270 -6.94 1.49 0.46
N TRP A 271 -7.65 2.61 0.48
CA TRP A 271 -7.80 3.46 -0.69
C TRP A 271 -7.70 4.94 -0.34
N TRP A 272 -7.12 5.70 -1.28
CA TRP A 272 -7.41 7.12 -1.40
C TRP A 272 -8.69 7.29 -2.22
N HIS A 273 -9.60 8.11 -1.69
CA HIS A 273 -10.88 8.39 -2.31
C HIS A 273 -10.93 9.82 -2.84
N GLN A 274 -11.62 10.04 -3.95
CA GLN A 274 -11.94 11.39 -4.43
C GLN A 274 -13.46 11.57 -4.52
N LYS A 275 -13.91 12.80 -4.29
CA LYS A 275 -15.34 13.14 -4.35
C LYS A 275 -15.89 12.89 -5.76
N GLY A 276 -17.14 12.47 -5.86
CA GLY A 276 -17.84 12.20 -7.12
C GLY A 276 -17.76 10.75 -7.57
N LYS A 277 -18.53 10.43 -8.63
CA LYS A 277 -18.49 9.15 -9.35
C LYS A 277 -17.42 9.25 -10.43
N ARG A 278 -16.37 8.42 -10.36
CA ARG A 278 -15.20 8.48 -11.25
C ARG A 278 -15.22 7.39 -12.33
N TYR A 279 -16.08 6.41 -12.18
CA TYR A 279 -16.29 5.32 -13.12
C TYR A 279 -17.72 4.82 -13.01
N ASP A 280 -18.18 4.13 -14.05
CA ASP A 280 -19.42 3.37 -13.99
C ASP A 280 -19.20 2.08 -13.19
N LEU A 281 -20.17 1.75 -12.33
CA LEU A 281 -20.25 0.44 -11.72
C LEU A 281 -21.06 -0.45 -12.65
N ASP A 282 -20.58 -1.66 -12.93
CA ASP A 282 -21.37 -2.63 -13.65
C ASP A 282 -22.70 -2.88 -12.91
N ALA A 283 -23.79 -3.15 -13.62
CA ALA A 283 -25.13 -3.29 -13.03
C ALA A 283 -25.22 -4.40 -11.95
N SER A 284 -24.26 -5.31 -11.89
CA SER A 284 -24.10 -6.32 -10.82
C SER A 284 -23.55 -5.77 -9.50
N THR A 285 -22.96 -4.57 -9.50
CA THR A 285 -22.23 -3.98 -8.36
C THR A 285 -23.03 -2.88 -7.66
N GLU A 286 -24.13 -2.39 -8.25
CA GLU A 286 -25.02 -1.36 -7.66
C GLU A 286 -25.89 -1.87 -6.49
N GLY A 287 -25.82 -3.16 -6.14
CA GLY A 287 -26.65 -3.79 -5.09
C GLY A 287 -26.19 -3.61 -3.64
N GLY A 288 -25.03 -2.98 -3.40
CA GLY A 288 -24.50 -2.75 -2.06
C GLY A 288 -25.26 -1.65 -1.31
N LYS A 289 -26.52 -1.88 -0.93
CA LYS A 289 -27.17 -1.04 0.08
C LYS A 289 -26.27 -1.04 1.31
N ALA A 290 -25.66 0.10 1.62
CA ALA A 290 -24.96 0.33 2.86
C ALA A 290 -25.86 -0.15 4.00
N LYS A 291 -25.48 -1.25 4.67
CA LYS A 291 -26.17 -1.68 5.88
C LYS A 291 -26.01 -0.51 6.85
N LYS A 292 -27.14 0.09 7.26
CA LYS A 292 -27.17 1.13 8.30
C LYS A 292 -26.26 0.68 9.44
N PRO A 293 -25.35 1.54 9.96
CA PRO A 293 -24.51 1.17 11.08
C PRO A 293 -25.42 0.63 12.18
N LYS A 294 -25.19 -0.62 12.61
CA LYS A 294 -25.88 -1.18 13.76
C LYS A 294 -25.47 -0.31 14.93
N VAL A 295 -26.40 0.49 15.45
CA VAL A 295 -26.24 1.18 16.72
C VAL A 295 -25.97 0.11 17.76
N ILE A 296 -24.70 -0.06 18.12
CA ILE A 296 -24.28 -0.91 19.23
C ILE A 296 -24.90 -0.27 20.47
N LYS A 297 -26.01 -0.83 20.95
CA LYS A 297 -26.54 -0.51 22.28
C LYS A 297 -25.45 -0.91 23.27
N ARG A 298 -24.65 0.06 23.71
CA ARG A 298 -23.73 -0.08 24.85
C ARG A 298 -24.53 -0.74 25.98
N ARG A 299 -24.22 -2.01 26.28
CA ARG A 299 -24.70 -2.63 27.53
C ARG A 299 -24.20 -1.74 28.65
N LYS A 300 -25.12 -1.08 29.36
CA LYS A 300 -24.81 -0.34 30.58
C LYS A 300 -24.05 -1.31 31.49
N LYS A 301 -22.75 -1.07 31.71
CA LYS A 301 -21.98 -1.77 32.74
C LYS A 301 -22.73 -1.54 34.05
N LYS A 302 -23.21 -2.62 34.68
CA LYS A 302 -23.71 -2.56 36.06
C LYS A 302 -22.57 -2.02 36.93
N PRO A 303 -22.79 -0.99 37.75
CA PRO A 303 -21.78 -0.57 38.70
C PRO A 303 -21.48 -1.74 39.66
N MET A 304 -20.21 -2.11 39.78
CA MET A 304 -19.76 -2.94 40.88
C MET A 304 -19.91 -2.10 42.15
N GLN A 305 -20.92 -2.43 42.96
CA GLN A 305 -21.00 -1.94 44.32
C GLN A 305 -19.88 -2.63 45.11
N GLY A 306 -18.93 -1.82 45.58
CA GLY A 306 -17.88 -2.26 46.48
C GLY A 306 -18.47 -2.68 47.82
N ALA A 307 -18.07 -3.87 48.29
CA ALA A 307 -18.19 -4.23 49.68
C ALA A 307 -16.91 -3.77 50.39
N VAL A 308 -16.98 -2.61 51.03
CA VAL A 308 -16.10 -2.27 52.14
C VAL A 308 -16.94 -2.49 53.40
N SER A 309 -16.60 -3.51 54.18
CA SER A 309 -17.07 -3.63 55.56
C SER A 309 -15.83 -3.80 56.43
N ALA A 310 -15.50 -2.73 57.14
CA ALA A 310 -14.65 -2.77 58.32
C ALA A 310 -15.55 -3.06 59.53
N ALA A 311 -15.17 -4.07 60.30
CA ALA A 311 -15.42 -4.22 61.73
C ALA A 311 -14.28 -5.10 62.28
#